data_AF-A0AAE3IQX1-F1
#
_entry.id   AF-A0AAE3IQX1-F1
#
_cell.length_a   1.000
_cell.length_b   1.000
_cell.length_c   1.000
_cell.angle_alpha   90.00
_cell.angle_beta   90.00
_cell.angle_gamma   90.00
#
_symmetry.space_group_name_H-M   'P 1'
#
loop_
_entity.id
_entity.type
_entity.pdbx_description
1 polymer ?
#
loop_
_entity_poly.entity_id
_entity_poly.type
_entity_poly.pdbx_seq_one_letter_code
_entity_poly.pdbx_strand_id
1 'polypeptide(L)'
;MKKYITPLIIICTCMLAFSSVTIAQNALMNMQKFEGVWQVSMQNTNTATKFMSPVTNDFKIFYANGSFKHIVYSKHNYVEVSRGNISITSDYIYTEELDKHIGAPNVKKRLCYL
;
A
#
# COMPACT_ATOMS: atom_id res chain seq x y z
N MET A 1 45.45 42.88 -18.06
CA MET A 1 44.14 42.20 -18.21
C MET A 1 44.00 41.18 -17.09
N LYS A 2 43.13 41.44 -16.09
CA LYS A 2 42.92 40.55 -14.94
C LYS A 2 41.86 39.49 -15.32
N LYS A 3 42.23 38.21 -15.30
CA LYS A 3 41.30 37.08 -15.47
C LYS A 3 40.72 36.72 -14.11
N TYR A 4 39.39 36.80 -13.97
CA TYR A 4 38.67 36.27 -12.81
C TYR A 4 38.34 34.81 -13.07
N ILE A 5 38.80 33.92 -12.18
CA ILE A 5 38.44 32.50 -12.19
C ILE A 5 37.20 32.36 -11.30
N THR A 6 36.07 32.00 -11.91
CA THR A 6 34.82 31.70 -11.21
C THR A 6 34.97 30.35 -10.50
N PRO A 7 34.75 30.23 -9.19
CA PRO A 7 34.75 28.94 -8.53
C PRO A 7 33.48 28.18 -8.95
N LEU A 8 33.69 27.04 -9.59
CA LEU A 8 32.68 26.03 -9.88
C LEU A 8 32.14 25.52 -8.54
N ILE A 9 30.92 25.94 -8.19
CA ILE A 9 30.18 25.44 -7.05
C ILE A 9 29.81 23.97 -7.35
N ILE A 10 30.60 23.03 -6.83
CA ILE A 10 30.23 21.62 -6.74
C ILE A 10 29.21 21.53 -5.60
N ILE A 11 27.94 21.81 -5.90
CA ILE A 11 26.84 21.46 -4.99
C ILE A 11 26.77 19.94 -4.94
N CYS A 12 27.15 19.43 -3.78
CA CYS A 12 26.98 18.09 -3.24
C CYS A 12 25.64 17.45 -3.69
N THR A 13 25.70 16.59 -4.71
CA THR A 13 24.59 15.73 -5.16
C THR A 13 24.27 14.60 -4.16
N CYS A 14 24.98 14.51 -3.04
CA CYS A 14 24.79 13.45 -2.06
C CYS A 14 23.51 13.62 -1.23
N MET A 15 22.97 14.84 -1.06
CA MET A 15 21.80 15.07 -0.18
C MET A 15 20.47 14.51 -0.71
N LEU A 16 20.36 14.27 -2.02
CA LEU A 16 19.19 13.60 -2.63
C LEU A 16 19.26 12.06 -2.50
N ALA A 17 20.45 11.50 -2.27
CA ALA A 17 20.62 10.06 -2.05
C ALA A 17 20.28 9.65 -0.60
N PHE A 18 20.61 10.48 0.40
CA PHE A 18 20.30 10.15 1.80
C PHE A 18 18.80 10.20 2.13
N SER A 19 18.05 11.08 1.46
CA SER A 19 16.60 11.18 1.63
C SER A 19 15.86 9.99 1.02
N SER A 20 16.27 9.53 -0.17
CA SER A 20 15.66 8.36 -0.83
C SER A 20 15.93 7.04 -0.08
N VAL A 21 17.12 6.87 0.51
CA VAL A 21 17.46 5.67 1.30
C VAL A 21 16.61 5.58 2.57
N THR A 22 16.43 6.69 3.29
CA THR A 22 15.63 6.71 4.54
C THR A 22 14.16 6.41 4.27
N ILE A 23 13.59 6.93 3.18
CA ILE A 23 12.21 6.66 2.77
C ILE A 23 12.03 5.18 2.40
N ALA A 24 12.97 4.59 1.65
CA ALA A 24 12.91 3.18 1.28
C ALA A 24 13.00 2.24 2.50
N GLN A 25 13.86 2.56 3.49
CA GLN A 25 13.99 1.77 4.72
C GLN A 25 12.73 1.82 5.60
N ASN A 26 12.13 3.00 5.76
CA ASN A 26 10.87 3.15 6.50
C ASN A 26 9.71 2.43 5.78
N ALA A 27 9.66 2.49 4.45
CA ALA A 27 8.69 1.74 3.67
C ALA A 27 8.86 0.22 3.88
N LEU A 28 10.09 -0.31 3.82
CA LEU A 28 10.36 -1.74 4.03
C LEU A 28 9.95 -2.23 5.43
N MET A 29 10.23 -1.47 6.49
CA MET A 29 9.81 -1.83 7.85
C MET A 29 8.29 -1.80 8.02
N ASN A 30 7.59 -0.88 7.35
CA ASN A 30 6.13 -0.80 7.38
C ASN A 30 5.47 -1.93 6.56
N MET A 31 6.09 -2.37 5.46
CA MET A 31 5.62 -3.52 4.66
C MET A 31 5.65 -4.84 5.44
N GLN A 32 6.68 -5.07 6.26
CA GLN A 32 6.76 -6.27 7.11
C GLN A 32 5.63 -6.33 8.15
N LYS A 33 5.15 -5.18 8.64
CA LYS A 33 3.98 -5.13 9.54
C LYS A 33 2.66 -5.37 8.80
N PHE A 34 2.66 -5.15 7.49
CA PHE A 34 1.49 -5.26 6.63
C PHE A 34 1.28 -6.68 6.09
N GLU A 35 2.37 -7.44 5.97
CA GLU A 35 2.36 -8.83 5.53
C GLU A 35 1.42 -9.69 6.39
N GLY A 36 0.57 -10.47 5.72
CA GLY A 36 -0.32 -11.39 6.38
C GLY A 36 -1.68 -11.52 5.72
N VAL A 37 -2.56 -12.28 6.39
CA VAL A 37 -3.95 -12.46 6.00
C VAL A 37 -4.82 -11.59 6.89
N TRP A 38 -5.52 -10.66 6.28
CA TRP A 38 -6.43 -9.72 6.90
C TRP A 38 -7.85 -10.06 6.52
N GLN A 39 -8.75 -10.12 7.51
CA GLN A 39 -10.16 -10.38 7.27
C GLN A 39 -10.95 -9.05 7.29
N VAL A 40 -11.73 -8.79 6.25
CA VAL A 40 -12.43 -7.51 6.08
C VAL A 40 -13.68 -7.47 6.96
N SER A 41 -13.69 -6.70 8.04
CA SER A 41 -14.89 -6.51 8.86
C SER A 41 -15.84 -5.47 8.26
N MET A 42 -17.15 -5.70 8.41
CA MET A 42 -18.20 -4.71 8.08
C MET A 42 -18.88 -4.23 9.35
N GLN A 43 -19.15 -2.92 9.44
CA GLN A 43 -19.97 -2.34 10.49
C GLN A 43 -21.44 -2.34 10.03
N ASN A 44 -22.32 -2.91 10.86
CA ASN A 44 -23.75 -2.79 10.65
C ASN A 44 -24.20 -1.36 11.01
N THR A 45 -24.69 -0.60 10.03
CA THR A 45 -25.14 0.78 10.21
C THR A 45 -26.38 0.90 11.10
N ASN A 46 -27.13 -0.18 11.28
CA ASN A 46 -28.36 -0.19 12.09
C ASN A 46 -28.08 -0.27 13.60
N THR A 47 -26.86 -0.66 13.99
CA THR A 47 -26.42 -0.73 15.39
C THR A 47 -25.01 -0.15 15.46
N ALA A 48 -24.91 1.17 15.61
CA ALA A 48 -23.69 1.95 15.49
C ALA A 48 -22.59 1.67 16.54
N THR A 49 -22.70 0.61 17.35
CA THR A 49 -21.96 0.54 18.63
C THR A 49 -20.82 -0.48 18.68
N LYS A 50 -20.58 -1.31 17.66
CA LYS A 50 -19.42 -2.22 17.69
C LYS A 50 -18.97 -2.69 16.32
N PHE A 51 -17.67 -2.68 16.07
CA PHE A 51 -17.06 -3.58 15.08
C PHE A 51 -17.40 -5.00 15.51
N MET A 52 -18.24 -5.68 14.74
CA MET A 52 -18.51 -7.08 14.96
C MET A 52 -17.28 -7.88 14.53
N SER A 53 -17.00 -8.99 15.23
CA SER A 53 -16.02 -9.95 14.77
C SER A 53 -16.36 -10.30 13.31
N PRO A 54 -15.38 -10.28 12.38
CA PRO A 54 -15.68 -10.44 10.96
C PRO A 54 -16.34 -11.80 10.71
N VAL A 55 -17.64 -11.77 10.43
CA VAL A 55 -18.40 -12.93 9.92
C VAL A 55 -18.35 -12.97 8.38
N THR A 56 -17.52 -12.11 7.80
CA THR A 56 -17.37 -11.98 6.36
C THR A 56 -16.44 -13.07 5.85
N ASN A 57 -16.77 -13.59 4.69
CA ASN A 57 -15.92 -14.51 3.95
C ASN A 57 -14.93 -13.73 3.06
N ASP A 58 -14.51 -12.54 3.47
CA ASP A 58 -13.75 -11.59 2.67
C ASP A 58 -12.36 -11.37 3.28
N PHE A 59 -11.31 -11.65 2.49
CA PHE A 59 -9.93 -11.68 2.94
C PHE A 59 -9.01 -10.92 2.00
N LYS A 60 -8.08 -10.15 2.57
CA LYS A 60 -6.93 -9.59 1.87
C LYS A 60 -5.65 -10.26 2.33
N ILE A 61 -4.81 -10.61 1.38
CA ILE A 61 -3.53 -11.26 1.60
C ILE A 61 -2.46 -10.31 1.08
N PHE A 62 -1.59 -9.84 1.97
CA PHE A 62 -0.45 -8.99 1.61
C PHE A 62 0.83 -9.79 1.76
N TYR A 63 1.66 -9.78 0.72
CA TYR A 63 2.93 -10.49 0.69
C TYR A 63 4.08 -9.55 1.02
N ALA A 64 5.20 -10.09 1.54
CA ALA A 64 6.41 -9.32 1.85
C ALA A 64 6.95 -8.47 0.68
N ASN A 65 6.73 -8.91 -0.56
CA ASN A 65 7.16 -8.20 -1.77
C ASN A 65 6.25 -7.02 -2.17
N GLY A 66 5.19 -6.78 -1.41
CA GLY A 66 4.20 -5.74 -1.66
C GLY A 66 3.16 -6.01 -2.72
N SER A 67 3.13 -7.23 -3.25
CA SER A 67 1.94 -7.68 -3.95
C SER A 67 0.81 -8.00 -2.96
N PHE A 68 -0.42 -7.95 -3.43
CA PHE A 68 -1.59 -8.37 -2.66
C PHE A 68 -2.62 -9.11 -3.50
N LYS A 69 -3.46 -9.89 -2.80
CA LYS A 69 -4.67 -10.53 -3.36
C LYS A 69 -5.85 -10.26 -2.44
N HIS A 70 -7.01 -10.09 -3.04
CA HIS A 70 -8.29 -9.98 -2.35
C HIS A 70 -9.17 -11.14 -2.81
N ILE A 71 -9.56 -11.99 -1.87
CA ILE A 71 -10.35 -13.18 -2.13
C ILE A 71 -11.64 -13.17 -1.30
N VAL A 72 -12.70 -13.70 -1.88
CA VAL A 72 -13.98 -13.92 -1.19
C VAL A 72 -14.34 -15.39 -1.27
N TYR A 73 -14.66 -16.00 -0.13
CA TYR A 73 -15.20 -17.36 -0.07
C TYR A 73 -16.72 -17.35 -0.28
N SER A 74 -17.16 -17.90 -1.40
CA SER A 74 -18.56 -17.93 -1.80
C SER A 74 -18.87 -19.23 -2.54
N LYS A 75 -20.05 -19.82 -2.26
CA LYS A 75 -20.51 -21.07 -2.89
C LYS A 75 -19.45 -22.18 -2.86
N HIS A 76 -18.82 -22.39 -1.71
CA HIS A 76 -17.76 -23.38 -1.48
C HIS A 76 -16.47 -23.17 -2.30
N ASN A 77 -16.23 -21.97 -2.81
CA ASN A 77 -15.06 -21.65 -3.61
C ASN A 77 -14.43 -20.32 -3.19
N TYR A 78 -13.11 -20.20 -3.30
CA TYR A 78 -12.42 -18.93 -3.20
C TYR A 78 -12.40 -18.22 -4.56
N VAL A 79 -12.90 -17.00 -4.59
CA VAL A 79 -12.93 -16.16 -5.79
C VAL A 79 -11.97 -15.00 -5.60
N GLU A 80 -10.97 -14.88 -6.48
CA GLU A 80 -10.09 -13.70 -6.52
C GLU A 80 -10.87 -12.50 -7.07
N VAL A 81 -11.16 -11.54 -6.19
CA VAL A 81 -11.89 -10.31 -6.51
C VAL A 81 -10.95 -9.26 -7.08
N SER A 82 -9.78 -9.09 -6.47
CA SER A 82 -8.77 -8.15 -6.96
C SER A 82 -7.34 -8.60 -6.62
N ARG A 83 -6.36 -8.04 -7.35
CA ARG A 83 -4.93 -8.23 -7.10
C ARG A 83 -4.14 -7.04 -7.62
N GLY A 84 -2.93 -6.87 -7.10
CA GLY A 84 -2.04 -5.81 -7.54
C GLY A 84 -0.84 -5.63 -6.61
N ASN A 85 -0.34 -4.40 -6.54
CA ASN A 85 0.76 -4.02 -5.66
C ASN A 85 0.34 -2.88 -4.73
N ILE A 86 0.94 -2.81 -3.55
CA ILE A 86 0.75 -1.70 -2.60
C ILE A 86 1.96 -0.78 -2.58
N SER A 87 1.68 0.51 -2.35
CA SER A 87 2.68 1.51 -2.06
C SER A 87 2.27 2.25 -0.79
N ILE A 88 3.09 2.17 0.26
CA ILE A 88 2.84 2.83 1.55
C ILE A 88 3.28 4.29 1.43
N THR A 89 2.35 5.21 1.62
CA THR A 89 2.59 6.65 1.50
C THR A 89 2.71 7.36 2.86
N SER A 90 2.16 6.77 3.92
CA SER A 90 2.36 7.18 5.32
C SER A 90 2.10 6.03 6.28
N ASP A 91 2.25 6.25 7.59
CA ASP A 91 1.99 5.23 8.62
C ASP A 91 0.53 4.75 8.68
N TYR A 92 -0.40 5.47 8.04
CA TYR A 92 -1.84 5.19 8.08
C TYR A 92 -2.48 5.17 6.68
N ILE A 93 -1.68 5.36 5.62
CA ILE A 93 -2.17 5.45 4.24
C ILE A 93 -1.32 4.58 3.33
N TYR A 94 -2.01 3.79 2.51
CA TYR A 94 -1.39 3.04 1.42
C TYR A 94 -2.24 3.15 0.16
N THR A 95 -1.60 2.97 -1.00
CA THR A 95 -2.26 2.93 -2.31
C THR A 95 -2.19 1.52 -2.86
N GLU A 96 -3.31 1.00 -3.36
CA GLU A 96 -3.36 -0.24 -4.13
C GLU A 96 -3.35 0.10 -5.62
N GLU A 97 -2.33 -0.37 -6.33
CA GLU A 97 -2.24 -0.33 -7.78
C GLU A 97 -2.80 -1.65 -8.34
N LEU A 98 -3.93 -1.57 -9.03
CA LEU A 98 -4.76 -2.72 -9.39
C LEU A 98 -4.42 -3.25 -10.78
N ASP A 99 -4.00 -4.50 -10.83
CA ASP A 99 -3.87 -5.25 -12.10
C ASP A 99 -5.24 -5.76 -12.57
N LYS A 100 -6.08 -6.16 -11.61
CA LYS A 100 -7.40 -6.74 -11.84
C LYS A 100 -8.33 -6.41 -10.67
N HIS A 101 -9.58 -6.08 -11.01
CA HIS A 101 -10.67 -5.95 -10.03
C HIS A 101 -12.02 -6.29 -10.67
N ILE A 102 -12.67 -7.36 -10.22
CA ILE A 102 -13.92 -7.86 -10.84
C ILE A 102 -15.07 -6.86 -10.70
N GLY A 103 -15.23 -6.25 -9.51
CA GLY A 103 -16.33 -5.29 -9.26
C GLY A 103 -16.08 -3.86 -9.78
N ALA A 104 -14.88 -3.57 -10.29
CA ALA A 104 -14.46 -2.22 -10.65
C ALA A 104 -13.30 -2.26 -11.69
N PRO A 105 -13.54 -2.85 -12.88
CA PRO A 105 -12.48 -3.22 -13.82
C PRO A 105 -11.67 -2.03 -14.37
N ASN A 106 -12.25 -0.82 -14.33
CA ASN A 106 -11.61 0.39 -14.81
C ASN A 106 -10.80 1.12 -13.73
N VAL A 107 -10.90 0.70 -12.46
CA VAL A 107 -10.12 1.30 -11.38
C VAL A 107 -8.69 0.76 -11.44
N LYS A 108 -7.72 1.66 -11.60
CA LYS A 108 -6.29 1.33 -11.65
C LYS A 108 -5.55 1.61 -10.36
N LYS A 109 -6.06 2.53 -9.54
CA LYS A 109 -5.48 2.87 -8.25
C LYS A 109 -6.58 3.12 -7.22
N ARG A 110 -6.34 2.72 -5.98
CA ARG A 110 -7.26 2.93 -4.86
C ARG A 110 -6.49 3.38 -3.62
N LEU A 111 -6.86 4.53 -3.07
CA LEU A 111 -6.34 5.00 -1.78
C LEU A 111 -7.02 4.23 -0.65
N CYS A 112 -6.23 3.75 0.31
CA CYS A 112 -6.69 2.95 1.43
C CYS A 112 -6.11 3.46 2.75
N TYR A 113 -6.85 3.22 3.84
CA TYR A 113 -6.50 3.63 5.20
C TYR A 113 -6.38 2.39 6.09
N LEU A 114 -5.49 2.48 7.09
CA LEU A 114 -5.31 1.49 8.15
C LEU A 114 -6.25 1.75 9.34
#